data_AF-A0A496S9F4-F1
#
_entry.id   AF-A0A496S9F4-F1
#
_cell.length_a   1.000
_cell.length_b   1.000
_cell.length_c   1.000
_cell.angle_alpha   90.00
_cell.angle_beta   90.00
_cell.angle_gamma   90.00
#
_symmetry.space_group_name_H-M   'P 1'
#
loop_
_entity.id
_entity.type
_entity.pdbx_description
1 polymer ?
#
loop_
_entity_poly.entity_id
_entity_poly.type
_entity_poly.pdbx_seq_one_letter_code
_entity_poly.pdbx_strand_id
1 'polypeptide(L)' 'MKLETPLIIKTRESLFSKLKRVITENYPYQVPEIVAFHIDRINKNYLNWLIKETDG' A
#
# COMPACT_ATOMS: atom_id res chain seq x y z
N MET A 1 9.49 23.37 -9.87
CA MET A 1 8.78 22.65 -8.78
C MET A 1 8.20 21.39 -9.38
N LYS A 2 8.53 20.22 -8.84
CA LYS A 2 7.95 18.96 -9.32
C LYS A 2 6.61 18.78 -8.63
N LEU A 3 5.55 18.52 -9.41
CA LEU A 3 4.24 18.20 -8.86
C LEU A 3 4.24 16.73 -8.45
N GLU A 4 3.83 16.46 -7.22
CA GLU A 4 3.73 15.11 -6.67
C GLU A 4 2.32 14.86 -6.16
N THR A 5 1.89 13.61 -6.21
CA THR A 5 0.58 13.18 -5.73
C THR A 5 0.78 12.04 -4.73
N PRO A 6 0.50 12.24 -3.43
CA PRO A 6 0.62 11.18 -2.45
C PRO A 6 -0.43 10.09 -2.70
N LEU A 7 -0.03 8.82 -2.52
CA LEU A 7 -0.90 7.67 -2.69
C LEU A 7 -1.20 7.01 -1.34
N ILE A 8 -2.48 6.77 -1.04
CA ILE A 8 -2.90 6.01 0.14
C ILE A 8 -3.41 4.65 -0.32
N ILE A 9 -2.53 3.66 -0.26
CA ILE A 9 -2.80 2.28 -0.70
C ILE A 9 -3.28 1.45 0.50
N LYS A 10 -4.34 0.64 0.32
CA LYS A 10 -4.85 -0.27 1.34
C LYS A 10 -4.52 -1.68 0.89
N THR A 11 -3.87 -2.44 1.77
CA THR A 11 -3.48 -3.82 1.49
C THR A 11 -3.27 -4.57 2.82
N ARG A 12 -2.90 -5.84 2.74
CA ARG A 12 -2.55 -6.68 3.88
C ARG A 12 -1.07 -6.49 4.23
N GLU A 13 -0.73 -6.58 5.51
CA GLU A 13 0.66 -6.51 5.98
C GLU A 13 1.58 -7.52 5.26
N SER A 14 1.08 -8.74 5.04
CA SER A 14 1.79 -9.80 4.32
C SER A 14 2.17 -9.43 2.88
N LEU A 15 1.51 -8.44 2.27
CA LEU A 15 1.77 -7.98 0.91
C LEU A 15 2.70 -6.77 0.84
N PHE A 16 3.10 -6.20 1.98
CA PHE A 16 3.92 -4.97 2.01
C PHE A 16 5.23 -5.12 1.24
N SER A 17 5.98 -6.21 1.45
CA SER A 17 7.24 -6.46 0.74
C SER A 17 7.06 -6.57 -0.77
N LYS A 18 5.97 -7.22 -1.22
CA LYS A 18 5.63 -7.33 -2.64
C LYS A 18 5.26 -5.97 -3.23
N LEU A 19 4.44 -5.19 -2.54
CA LEU A 19 4.04 -3.85 -2.95
C LEU A 19 5.25 -2.90 -3.05
N LYS A 20 6.12 -2.90 -2.03
CA LYS A 20 7.36 -2.10 -2.03
C LYS A 20 8.23 -2.40 -3.25
N ARG A 21 8.40 -3.68 -3.58
CA ARG A 21 9.16 -4.11 -4.76
C ARG A 21 8.54 -3.57 -6.04
N VAL A 22 7.23 -3.77 -6.24
CA VAL A 22 6.51 -3.29 -7.44
C VAL A 22 6.63 -1.77 -7.59
N ILE A 23 6.46 -1.00 -6.50
CA ILE A 23 6.62 0.47 -6.56
C ILE A 23 8.05 0.83 -6.95
N THR A 24 9.05 0.20 -6.33
CA THR A 24 10.47 0.51 -6.60
C THR A 24 10.88 0.17 -8.03
N GLU A 25 10.37 -0.93 -8.58
CA GLU A 25 10.67 -1.37 -9.96
C GLU A 25 10.03 -0.47 -11.04
N ASN A 26 8.91 0.20 -10.72
CA ASN A 26 8.12 0.96 -11.70
C ASN A 26 8.23 2.49 -11.54
N TYR A 27 8.87 2.99 -10.47
CA TYR A 27 8.92 4.41 -10.18
C TYR A 27 10.30 5.03 -10.53
N PRO A 28 10.35 6.20 -11.17
CA PRO A 28 11.60 6.80 -11.68
C PRO A 28 12.55 7.35 -10.61
N TYR A 29 12.21 7.28 -9.33
CA TYR A 29 13.05 7.78 -8.24
C TYR A 29 13.92 6.65 -7.68
N GLN A 30 15.18 7.00 -7.41
CA GLN A 30 16.13 6.08 -6.76
C GLN A 30 15.67 5.66 -5.35
N VAL A 31 14.92 6.53 -4.65
CA VAL A 31 14.38 6.27 -3.30
C VAL A 31 12.96 6.82 -3.20
N PRO A 32 11.90 6.03 -3.53
CA PRO A 32 10.52 6.47 -3.37
C PRO A 32 10.10 6.52 -1.90
N GLU A 33 9.21 7.46 -1.54
CA GLU A 33 8.59 7.50 -0.22
C GLU A 33 7.58 6.34 -0.06
N ILE A 34 7.86 5.42 0.86
CA ILE A 34 6.99 4.26 1.15
C ILE A 34 6.99 4.02 2.67
N VAL A 35 5.86 4.32 3.32
CA VAL A 35 5.66 4.15 4.76
C VAL A 35 4.34 3.40 5.01
N ALA A 36 4.32 2.49 5.98
CA ALA A 36 3.12 1.78 6.41
C ALA A 36 2.70 2.23 7.81
N PHE A 37 1.38 2.32 8.03
CA PHE A 37 0.78 2.59 9.33
C PHE A 37 0.02 1.37 9.81
N HIS A 38 0.13 1.05 11.10
CA HIS A 38 -0.69 0.03 11.71
C HIS A 38 -2.14 0.53 11.88
N ILE A 39 -3.12 -0.34 11.62
CA ILE A 39 -4.56 -0.01 11.68
C ILE A 39 -5.21 -0.87 12.77
N ASP A 40 -5.37 -0.32 13.97
CA ASP A 40 -5.95 -1.01 15.13
C ASP A 40 -7.48 -1.17 15.04
N ARG A 41 -8.15 -0.25 14.34
CA ARG A 41 -9.61 -0.20 14.25
C ARG A 41 -10.05 0.10 12.83
N ILE A 42 -10.95 -0.73 12.32
CA ILE A 42 -11.47 -0.65 10.96
C ILE A 42 -12.91 -1.16 10.93
N ASN A 43 -13.73 -0.62 10.03
CA ASN A 43 -15.06 -1.17 9.79
C ASN A 43 -14.96 -2.63 9.33
N LYS A 44 -15.65 -3.54 10.03
CA LYS A 44 -15.55 -4.99 9.77
C LYS A 44 -15.92 -5.39 8.35
N ASN A 45 -16.95 -4.78 7.77
CA ASN A 45 -17.38 -5.10 6.41
C ASN A 45 -16.34 -4.65 5.38
N TYR A 46 -15.74 -3.48 5.59
CA TYR A 46 -14.67 -2.98 4.73
C TYR A 46 -13.41 -3.83 4.84
N LEU A 47 -13.04 -4.27 6.05
CA LEU A 47 -11.92 -5.19 6.25
C LEU A 47 -12.14 -6.52 5.52
N ASN A 48 -13.33 -7.11 5.64
CA ASN A 48 -13.65 -8.36 4.97
C ASN A 48 -13.57 -8.23 3.44
N TRP A 49 -14.09 -7.14 2.89
CA TRP A 49 -13.95 -6.82 1.46
C TRP A 49 -12.47 -6.66 1.07
N LEU A 50 -11.70 -5.88 1.81
CA LEU A 50 -10.27 -5.66 1.53
C LEU A 50 -9.48 -6.98 1.54
N ILE A 51 -9.73 -7.85 2.52
CA ILE A 51 -9.09 -9.16 2.60
C ILE A 51 -9.43 -9.99 1.37
N LYS A 52 -10.70 -10.02 0.97
CA LYS A 52 -11.15 -10.76 -0.22
C LYS A 52 -10.50 -10.24 -1.51
N GLU A 53 -10.46 -8.92 -1.72
CA GLU A 53 -9.87 -8.30 -2.92
C GLU A 53 -8.34 -8.46 -3.00
N THR A 54 -7.71 -8.74 -1.87
CA THR A 54 -6.26 -8.93 -1.79
C THR A 54 -5.88 -10.38 -1.55
N ASP A 55 -6.85 -11.29 -1.53
CA ASP A 55 -6.62 -12.72 -1.43
C ASP A 55 -6.05 -13.24 -2.74
N GLY A 56 -5.12 -14.19 -2.65
CA GLY A 56 -4.38 -14.74 -3.79
C GLY A 56 -4.77 -16.18 -4.02
#